data_AF-A0A0C9W8W0-F1
#
_entry.id   AF-A0A0C9W8W0-F1
#
_cell.length_a   1.000
_cell.length_b   1.000
_cell.length_c   1.000
_cell.angle_alpha   90.00
_cell.angle_beta   90.00
_cell.angle_gamma   90.00
#
_symmetry.space_group_name_H-M   'P 1'
#
loop_
_entity.id
_entity.type
_entity.pdbx_description
1 polymer ?
#
loop_
_entity_poly.entity_id
_entity_poly.type
_entity_poly.pdbx_seq_one_letter_code
_entity_poly.pdbx_strand_id
1 'polypeptide(L)'
;GRLAMDTYFKTCRAKEEIERLNIEIRQVLTYLHNEERYLCACAAQLQPDHPSLCHQILQRLKVRARFTPEHLFTLQKLTSLKGFSGSLTIGQSARCELGDSASTPKARVPTQHDVSIPQAVSDEPGDFDEGWEEEEEEEEELAEHVETLHNILQISDDHHHPHNTDDSSDIM
;
A
#
# COMPACT_ATOMS: atom_id res chain seq x y z
N GLY A 1 -31.79 -10.99 -21.34
CA GLY A 1 -32.03 -9.82 -20.46
C GLY A 1 -30.87 -9.58 -19.52
N ARG A 2 -30.69 -10.47 -18.53
CA ARG A 2 -29.71 -10.30 -17.43
C ARG A 2 -28.27 -10.05 -17.87
N LEU A 3 -27.68 -10.92 -18.68
CA LEU A 3 -26.30 -10.77 -19.19
C LEU A 3 -26.05 -9.42 -19.92
N ALA A 4 -27.04 -8.95 -20.68
CA ALA A 4 -26.94 -7.66 -21.37
C ALA A 4 -27.00 -6.47 -20.41
N MET A 5 -27.79 -6.58 -19.33
CA MET A 5 -27.84 -5.57 -18.26
C MET A 5 -26.55 -5.58 -17.43
N ASP A 6 -26.05 -6.76 -17.05
CA ASP A 6 -24.83 -6.88 -16.24
C ASP A 6 -23.62 -6.31 -16.98
N THR A 7 -23.47 -6.63 -18.26
CA THR A 7 -22.39 -6.09 -19.11
C THR A 7 -22.50 -4.57 -19.28
N TYR A 8 -23.71 -4.04 -19.43
CA TYR A 8 -23.94 -2.60 -19.48
C TYR A 8 -23.49 -1.90 -18.19
N PHE A 9 -23.93 -2.38 -17.03
CA PHE A 9 -23.56 -1.78 -15.75
C PHE A 9 -22.07 -1.91 -15.45
N LYS A 10 -21.45 -3.07 -15.74
CA LYS A 10 -19.99 -3.24 -15.63
C LYS A 10 -19.23 -2.24 -16.49
N THR A 11 -19.71 -1.99 -17.70
CA THR A 11 -19.10 -1.00 -18.61
C THR A 11 -19.25 0.42 -18.08
N CYS A 12 -20.40 0.78 -17.50
CA CYS A 12 -20.59 2.09 -16.87
C CYS A 12 -19.66 2.27 -15.66
N ARG A 13 -19.61 1.27 -14.77
CA ARG A 13 -18.72 1.28 -13.60
C ARG A 13 -17.25 1.37 -13.99
N ALA A 14 -16.82 0.64 -15.02
CA ALA A 14 -15.45 0.71 -15.51
C ALA A 14 -15.05 2.13 -15.95
N LYS A 15 -15.99 2.89 -16.55
CA LYS A 15 -15.72 4.28 -16.97
C LYS A 15 -15.57 5.22 -15.77
N GLU A 16 -16.46 5.11 -14.79
CA GLU A 16 -16.38 5.86 -13.52
C GLU A 16 -15.05 5.57 -12.81
N GLU A 17 -14.66 4.30 -12.79
CA GLU A 17 -13.44 3.86 -12.12
C GLU A 17 -12.18 4.40 -12.80
N ILE A 18 -12.14 4.48 -14.13
CA ILE A 18 -11.02 5.11 -14.85
C ILE A 18 -10.87 6.59 -14.43
N GLU A 19 -11.97 7.32 -14.30
CA GLU A 19 -11.94 8.73 -13.87
C GLU A 19 -11.44 8.87 -12.43
N ARG A 20 -11.90 7.99 -11.53
CA ARG A 20 -11.45 7.94 -10.13
C ARG A 20 -9.96 7.62 -10.02
N LEU A 21 -9.50 6.58 -10.73
CA LEU A 21 -8.10 6.16 -10.73
C LEU A 21 -7.16 7.27 -11.23
N ASN A 22 -7.57 8.09 -12.20
CA ASN A 22 -6.77 9.22 -12.65
C ASN A 22 -6.50 10.24 -11.53
N ILE A 23 -7.46 10.44 -10.63
CA ILE A 23 -7.31 11.31 -9.46
C ILE A 23 -6.40 10.64 -8.43
N GLU A 24 -6.63 9.37 -8.12
CA GLU A 24 -5.87 8.61 -7.13
C GLU A 24 -4.39 8.48 -7.52
N ILE A 25 -4.08 8.19 -8.79
CA ILE A 25 -2.69 8.15 -9.31
C ILE A 25 -1.97 9.47 -9.02
N ARG A 26 -2.63 10.59 -9.29
CA ARG A 26 -2.06 11.92 -9.05
C ARG A 26 -1.88 12.19 -7.56
N GLN A 27 -2.83 11.77 -6.72
CA GLN A 27 -2.74 11.92 -5.27
C GLN A 27 -1.59 11.12 -4.68
N VAL A 28 -1.41 9.86 -5.09
CA VAL A 28 -0.30 9.00 -4.63
C VAL A 28 1.05 9.61 -5.01
N LEU A 29 1.22 10.07 -6.25
CA LEU A 29 2.45 10.76 -6.68
C LEU A 29 2.73 12.01 -5.83
N THR A 30 1.69 12.79 -5.56
CA THR A 30 1.79 14.00 -4.75
C THR A 30 2.19 13.68 -3.31
N TYR A 31 1.59 12.64 -2.74
CA TYR A 31 1.90 12.17 -1.39
C TYR A 31 3.35 11.71 -1.27
N LEU A 32 3.81 10.83 -2.17
CA LEU A 32 5.19 10.31 -2.15
C LEU A 32 6.21 11.44 -2.25
N HIS A 33 5.99 12.40 -3.14
CA HIS A 33 6.87 13.56 -3.30
C HIS A 33 6.89 14.45 -2.05
N ASN A 34 5.72 14.77 -1.51
CA ASN A 34 5.60 15.64 -0.34
C ASN A 34 6.20 14.99 0.91
N GLU A 35 5.96 13.70 1.12
CA GLU A 35 6.51 12.95 2.25
C GLU A 35 8.03 12.93 2.23
N GLU A 36 8.65 12.59 1.09
CA GLU A 36 10.10 12.59 0.94
C GLU A 36 10.68 13.98 1.25
N ARG A 37 10.11 15.03 0.65
CA ARG A 37 10.52 16.41 0.86
C ARG A 37 10.40 16.82 2.33
N TYR A 38 9.28 16.48 2.98
CA TYR A 38 9.02 16.82 4.37
C TYR A 38 10.02 16.16 5.31
N LEU A 39 10.27 14.86 5.15
CA LEU A 39 11.21 14.12 5.99
C LEU A 39 12.66 14.58 5.78
N CYS A 40 13.06 14.87 4.54
CA CYS A 40 14.38 15.45 4.25
C CYS A 40 14.56 16.81 4.93
N ALA A 41 13.56 17.67 4.86
CA ALA A 41 13.60 18.98 5.50
C ALA A 41 13.59 18.88 7.03
N CYS A 42 12.83 17.95 7.61
CA CYS A 42 12.90 17.65 9.05
C CYS A 42 14.31 17.20 9.46
N ALA A 43 14.92 16.28 8.69
CA ALA A 43 16.26 15.78 8.96
C ALA A 43 17.30 16.91 8.89
N ALA A 44 17.20 17.81 7.91
CA ALA A 44 18.09 18.95 7.76
C ALA A 44 17.97 19.94 8.93
N GLN A 45 16.75 20.20 9.42
CA GLN A 45 16.51 21.06 10.58
C GLN A 45 17.11 20.48 11.87
N LEU A 46 17.05 19.16 12.04
CA LEU A 46 17.54 18.46 13.24
C LEU A 46 19.02 18.09 13.19
N GLN A 47 19.66 18.14 12.02
CA GLN A 47 21.07 17.78 11.85
C GLN A 47 22.04 18.52 12.80
N PRO A 48 21.94 19.85 13.02
CA PRO A 48 22.89 20.56 13.89
C PRO A 48 22.71 20.21 15.37
N ASP A 49 21.46 20.08 15.84
CA ASP A 49 21.15 19.95 17.27
C ASP A 49 21.03 18.48 17.72
N HIS A 50 20.56 17.59 16.83
CA HIS A 50 20.21 16.20 17.13
C HIS A 50 20.59 15.24 16.00
N PRO A 51 21.90 14.99 15.78
CA PRO A 51 22.37 14.16 14.67
C PRO A 51 21.89 12.70 14.73
N SER A 52 21.67 12.14 15.93
CA SER A 52 21.13 10.79 16.10
C SER A 52 19.69 10.68 15.59
N LEU A 53 18.86 11.69 15.87
CA LEU A 53 17.47 11.73 15.41
C LEU A 53 17.41 11.97 13.90
N CYS A 54 18.27 12.85 13.37
CA CYS A 54 18.47 13.02 11.93
C CYS A 54 18.78 11.67 11.25
N HIS A 55 19.72 10.91 11.81
CA HIS A 55 20.06 9.57 11.30
C HIS A 55 18.85 8.63 11.28
N GLN A 56 18.05 8.60 12.35
CA GLN A 56 16.84 7.77 12.42
C GLN A 56 15.78 8.18 11.38
N ILE A 57 15.57 9.49 11.17
CA ILE A 57 14.65 9.99 10.14
C ILE A 57 15.11 9.53 8.76
N LEU A 58 16.41 9.66 8.45
CA LEU A 58 16.97 9.22 7.18
C LEU A 58 16.89 7.70 6.99
N GLN A 59 17.07 6.90 8.05
CA GLN A 59 16.86 5.45 7.98
C GLN A 59 15.40 5.11 7.66
N ARG A 60 14.44 5.77 8.32
CA ARG A 60 13.00 5.58 8.04
C ARG A 60 12.65 5.98 6.61
N LEU A 61 13.18 7.10 6.14
CA LEU A 61 13.00 7.54 4.75
C LEU A 61 13.51 6.49 3.76
N LYS A 62 14.72 5.94 3.99
CA LYS A 62 15.26 4.87 3.13
C LYS A 62 14.35 3.66 3.04
N VAL A 63 13.79 3.22 4.17
CA VAL A 63 12.87 2.07 4.20
C VAL A 63 11.61 2.37 3.39
N ARG A 64 11.03 3.57 3.55
CA ARG A 64 9.83 3.99 2.81
C ARG A 64 10.10 4.17 1.31
N ALA A 65 11.24 4.75 0.96
CA ALA A 65 11.64 5.02 -0.42
C ALA A 65 11.98 3.77 -1.25
N ARG A 66 12.09 2.58 -0.62
CA ARG A 66 12.43 1.33 -1.32
C ARG A 66 11.46 0.99 -2.45
N PHE A 67 10.17 1.25 -2.24
CA PHE A 67 9.12 0.89 -3.18
C PHE A 67 8.74 2.03 -4.12
N THR A 68 9.20 3.25 -3.86
CA THR A 68 8.90 4.41 -4.71
C THR A 68 9.28 4.18 -6.17
N PRO A 69 10.47 3.63 -6.53
CA PRO A 69 10.80 3.37 -7.93
C PRO A 69 9.86 2.36 -8.60
N GLU A 70 9.43 1.33 -7.88
CA GLU A 70 8.52 0.30 -8.39
C GLU A 70 7.12 0.86 -8.62
N HIS A 71 6.62 1.68 -7.70
CA HIS A 71 5.37 2.41 -7.88
C HIS A 71 5.46 3.34 -9.11
N LEU A 72 6.53 4.12 -9.24
CA LEU A 72 6.72 5.02 -10.38
C LEU A 72 6.80 4.25 -11.70
N PHE A 73 7.51 3.12 -11.74
CA PHE A 73 7.58 2.26 -12.92
C PHE A 73 6.21 1.72 -13.32
N THR A 74 5.44 1.23 -12.35
CA THR A 74 4.08 0.73 -12.59
C THR A 74 3.18 1.83 -13.14
N LEU A 75 3.22 3.02 -12.53
CA LEU A 75 2.47 4.19 -13.00
C LEU A 75 2.88 4.62 -14.41
N GLN A 76 4.18 4.59 -14.73
CA GLN A 76 4.68 4.86 -16.08
C GLN A 76 4.13 3.84 -17.08
N LYS A 77 4.12 2.56 -16.73
CA LYS A 77 3.54 1.50 -17.58
C LYS A 77 2.05 1.76 -17.83
N LEU A 78 1.28 2.23 -16.84
CA LEU A 78 -0.13 2.60 -17.03
C LEU A 78 -0.33 3.69 -18.08
N THR A 79 0.58 4.67 -18.18
CA THR A 79 0.48 5.73 -19.20
C THR A 79 0.61 5.23 -20.64
N SER A 80 1.21 4.05 -20.83
CA SER A 80 1.34 3.42 -22.16
C SER A 80 0.08 2.67 -22.60
N LEU A 81 -0.90 2.49 -21.71
CA LEU A 81 -2.14 1.79 -22.02
C LEU A 81 -3.02 2.62 -22.95
N LYS A 82 -3.61 1.96 -23.96
CA LYS A 82 -4.59 2.58 -24.85
C LYS A 82 -5.82 3.00 -24.04
N GLY A 83 -6.15 4.29 -24.09
CA GLY A 83 -7.29 4.85 -23.37
C GLY A 83 -6.96 5.45 -22.01
N PHE A 84 -5.68 5.47 -21.60
CA PHE A 84 -5.25 6.26 -20.46
C PHE A 84 -5.50 7.76 -20.72
N SER A 85 -6.16 8.42 -19.78
CA SER A 85 -6.56 9.84 -19.86
C SER A 85 -6.03 10.69 -18.69
N GLY A 86 -5.31 10.06 -17.75
CA GLY A 86 -4.76 10.71 -16.57
C GLY A 86 -3.46 11.47 -16.81
N SER A 87 -2.82 11.88 -15.72
CA SER A 87 -1.53 12.58 -15.74
C SER A 87 -0.63 12.12 -14.59
N LEU A 88 0.67 12.00 -14.87
CA LEU A 88 1.71 11.72 -13.85
C LEU A 88 2.36 13.00 -13.30
N THR A 89 1.75 14.16 -13.48
CA THR A 89 2.23 15.41 -12.89
C THR A 89 1.98 15.43 -11.38
N ILE A 90 2.99 15.83 -10.61
CA ILE A 90 2.84 16.11 -9.17
C ILE A 90 1.73 17.18 -9.00
N GLY A 91 0.76 16.87 -8.14
CA GLY A 91 -0.33 17.76 -7.79
C GLY A 91 0.00 18.69 -6.62
N GLN A 92 -1.02 19.36 -6.11
CA GLN A 92 -0.96 20.13 -4.88
C GLN A 92 -1.83 19.43 -3.84
N SER A 93 -1.32 19.26 -2.62
CA SER A 93 -2.13 18.71 -1.52
C SER A 93 -3.16 19.74 -1.08
N ALA A 94 -4.40 19.31 -0.87
CA ALA A 94 -5.44 20.15 -0.28
C ALA A 94 -5.21 20.37 1.22
N ARG A 95 -4.51 19.42 1.88
CA ARG A 95 -4.18 19.48 3.31
C ARG A 95 -2.72 19.85 3.49
N CYS A 96 -2.46 20.92 4.22
CA CYS A 96 -1.14 21.46 4.51
C CYS A 96 -1.04 21.94 5.97
N GLU A 97 -1.86 21.37 6.84
CA GLU A 97 -1.89 21.68 8.27
C GLU A 97 -0.65 21.12 8.98
N LEU A 98 -0.45 21.50 10.24
CA LEU A 98 0.72 21.08 11.00
C LEU A 98 0.75 19.56 11.14
N GLY A 99 1.82 18.93 10.62
CA GLY A 99 1.97 17.47 10.63
C GLY A 99 1.59 16.80 9.31
N ASP A 100 0.95 17.51 8.37
CA ASP A 100 0.74 16.99 7.02
C ASP A 100 2.04 16.98 6.21
N SER A 101 2.19 15.98 5.34
CA SER A 101 3.37 15.85 4.47
C SER A 101 3.58 17.04 3.52
N ALA A 102 2.53 17.80 3.19
CA ALA A 102 2.64 18.98 2.34
C ALA A 102 2.92 20.29 3.12
N SER A 103 2.95 20.22 4.44
CA SER A 103 3.18 21.38 5.30
C SER A 103 4.66 21.78 5.35
N THR A 104 4.93 22.99 5.82
CA THR A 104 6.32 23.39 6.12
C THR A 104 6.76 22.75 7.43
N PRO A 105 7.82 21.91 7.43
CA PRO A 105 8.27 21.24 8.64
C PRO A 105 8.81 22.25 9.66
N LYS A 106 8.46 22.04 10.93
CA LYS A 106 8.98 22.75 12.10
C LYS A 106 9.43 21.70 13.12
N ALA A 107 10.49 20.97 12.79
CA ALA A 107 10.97 19.88 13.60
C ALA A 107 11.58 20.42 14.90
N ARG A 108 11.07 19.97 16.05
CA ARG A 108 11.60 20.31 17.37
C ARG A 108 11.57 19.07 18.24
N VAL A 109 12.65 18.83 18.98
CA VAL A 109 12.66 17.82 20.03
C VAL A 109 11.96 18.42 21.25
N PRO A 110 10.90 17.79 21.80
CA PRO A 110 10.34 18.21 23.06
C PRO A 110 11.43 18.13 24.13
N THR A 111 11.85 19.27 24.68
CA THR A 111 12.57 19.30 25.93
C THR A 111 11.66 18.68 26.98
N GLN A 112 12.15 17.67 27.70
CA GLN A 112 11.41 17.06 28.80
C GLN A 112 10.91 18.16 29.75
N HIS A 113 9.72 17.94 30.34
CA HIS A 113 8.93 18.84 31.21
C HIS A 113 7.86 19.70 30.51
N ASP A 114 6.73 19.06 30.19
CA ASP A 114 5.40 19.43 30.71
C ASP A 114 4.34 18.49 30.12
N VAL A 115 4.36 17.24 30.59
CA VAL A 115 3.17 16.39 30.48
C VAL A 115 2.30 16.75 31.68
N SER A 116 1.61 17.88 31.62
CA SER A 116 0.40 18.06 32.42
C SER A 116 -0.66 17.18 31.77
N ILE A 117 -0.75 15.93 32.23
CA ILE A 117 -1.90 15.07 31.95
C ILE A 117 -3.12 15.85 32.46
N PRO A 118 -4.09 16.23 31.59
CA PRO A 118 -5.36 16.73 32.08
C PRO A 118 -5.98 15.60 32.88
N GLN A 119 -6.18 15.81 34.18
CA GLN A 119 -6.84 14.87 35.07
C GLN A 119 -8.22 14.58 34.48
N ALA A 120 -8.37 13.38 33.90
CA ALA A 120 -9.61 12.95 33.27
C ALA A 120 -10.73 13.03 34.30
N VAL A 121 -11.75 13.80 33.93
CA VAL A 121 -13.04 13.86 34.62
C VAL A 121 -13.59 12.44 34.70
N SER A 122 -14.07 12.08 35.90
CA SER A 122 -14.85 10.87 36.11
C SER A 122 -16.15 10.99 35.34
N ASP A 123 -16.27 10.23 34.24
CA ASP A 123 -17.52 10.03 33.54
C ASP A 123 -17.98 8.57 33.69
N GLU A 124 -19.26 8.47 34.04
CA GLU A 124 -20.09 7.31 34.35
C GLU A 124 -20.00 6.15 33.33
N PRO A 125 -20.36 4.91 33.74
CA PRO A 125 -20.44 3.76 32.83
C PRO A 125 -21.65 3.92 31.90
N GLY A 126 -21.41 4.49 30.72
CA GLY A 126 -22.33 4.43 29.58
C GLY A 126 -22.30 3.04 28.96
N ASP A 127 -23.46 2.38 28.98
CA ASP A 127 -23.78 1.10 28.34
C ASP A 127 -23.44 1.15 26.84
N PHE A 128 -22.38 0.45 26.43
CA PHE A 128 -21.97 0.36 25.04
C PHE A 128 -22.58 -0.92 24.46
N ASP A 129 -23.71 -0.76 23.79
CA ASP A 129 -24.38 -1.77 22.98
C ASP A 129 -23.46 -2.16 21.80
N GLU A 130 -22.69 -3.23 21.97
CA GLU A 130 -21.91 -3.86 20.89
C GLU A 130 -22.84 -4.71 20.00
N GLY A 131 -23.59 -4.03 19.14
CA GLY A 131 -24.24 -4.64 17.99
C GLY A 131 -23.24 -4.81 16.84
N TRP A 132 -22.36 -5.82 16.92
CA TRP A 132 -21.62 -6.28 15.76
C TRP A 132 -22.54 -7.20 14.95
N GLU A 133 -23.06 -6.70 13.83
CA GLU A 133 -23.69 -7.56 12.83
C GLU A 133 -22.57 -8.41 12.20
N GLU A 134 -22.55 -9.71 12.48
CA GLU A 134 -21.71 -10.68 11.75
C GLU A 134 -22.16 -10.68 10.28
N GLU A 135 -21.35 -10.11 9.39
CA GLU A 135 -21.46 -10.36 7.96
C GLU A 135 -20.98 -11.81 7.70
N GLU A 136 -21.90 -12.78 7.77
CA GLU A 136 -21.71 -14.12 7.21
C GLU A 136 -21.78 -14.04 5.67
N GLU A 137 -20.70 -13.62 5.02
CA GLU A 137 -20.52 -13.84 3.58
C GLU A 137 -19.12 -14.41 3.29
N GLU A 138 -19.12 -15.58 2.65
CA GLU A 138 -18.05 -16.17 1.82
C GLU A 138 -16.97 -17.08 2.47
N GLU A 139 -17.38 -18.10 3.24
CA GLU A 139 -16.52 -19.28 3.48
C GLU A 139 -16.26 -20.12 2.20
N GLU A 140 -17.17 -20.10 1.22
CA GLU A 140 -17.03 -20.86 -0.04
C GLU A 140 -15.89 -20.34 -0.94
N GLU A 141 -15.69 -19.02 -1.06
CA GLU A 141 -14.63 -18.46 -1.93
C GLU A 141 -13.22 -18.73 -1.39
N LEU A 142 -13.05 -18.77 -0.06
CA LEU A 142 -11.78 -19.06 0.58
C LEU A 142 -11.38 -20.54 0.38
N ALA A 143 -12.35 -21.46 0.41
CA ALA A 143 -12.11 -22.88 0.17
C ALA A 143 -11.64 -23.15 -1.27
N GLU A 144 -12.27 -22.52 -2.27
CA GLU A 144 -11.85 -22.63 -3.68
C GLU A 144 -10.44 -22.04 -3.90
N HIS A 145 -10.10 -20.94 -3.22
CA HIS A 145 -8.75 -20.35 -3.31
C HIS A 145 -7.67 -21.22 -2.67
N VAL A 146 -7.97 -21.90 -1.56
CA VAL A 146 -7.04 -22.82 -0.92
C VAL A 146 -6.83 -24.08 -1.78
N GLU A 147 -7.89 -24.61 -2.38
CA GLU A 147 -7.82 -25.78 -3.26
C GLU A 147 -7.03 -25.49 -4.54
N THR A 148 -7.22 -24.32 -5.14
CA THR A 148 -6.47 -23.90 -6.33
C THR A 148 -4.98 -23.73 -6.04
N LEU A 149 -4.60 -23.13 -4.90
CA LEU A 149 -3.20 -23.01 -4.47
C LEU A 149 -2.54 -24.38 -4.23
N HIS A 150 -3.27 -25.32 -3.61
CA HIS A 150 -2.78 -26.68 -3.39
C HIS A 150 -2.52 -27.44 -4.70
N ASN A 151 -3.41 -27.29 -5.68
CA ASN A 151 -3.24 -27.90 -7.01
C ASN A 151 -2.03 -27.33 -7.77
N ILE A 152 -1.76 -26.02 -7.65
CA ILE A 152 -0.58 -25.39 -8.28
C ILE A 152 0.73 -25.91 -7.66
N LEU A 153 0.76 -26.10 -6.34
CA LEU A 153 1.91 -26.66 -5.62
C LEU A 153 2.20 -28.13 -5.99
N GLN A 154 1.16 -28.95 -6.16
CA GLN A 154 1.33 -30.35 -6.57
C GLN A 154 1.86 -30.48 -8.00
N ILE A 155 1.48 -29.59 -8.92
CA ILE A 155 1.95 -29.63 -10.31
C ILE A 155 3.45 -29.28 -10.40
N SER A 156 4.00 -28.48 -9.47
CA SER A 156 5.43 -28.14 -9.45
C SER A 156 6.35 -29.25 -8.94
N ASP A 157 5.82 -30.26 -8.26
CA ASP A 157 6.63 -31.34 -7.66
C ASP A 157 6.78 -32.57 -8.58
N ASP A 158 5.99 -32.69 -9.65
CA ASP A 158 5.97 -33.87 -10.54
C ASP A 158 6.86 -33.75 -11.79
N HIS A 159 8.01 -33.09 -11.62
CA HIS A 159 9.08 -33.11 -12.63
C HIS A 159 10.44 -33.50 -12.04
N HIS A 160 10.53 -34.68 -11.43
CA HIS A 160 11.77 -35.46 -11.35
C HIS A 160 11.45 -36.97 -11.35
N HIS A 161 11.33 -37.54 -12.54
CA HIS A 161 11.35 -38.99 -12.72
C HIS A 161 12.81 -39.40 -13.01
N PRO A 162 13.57 -39.99 -12.06
CA PRO A 162 14.79 -40.68 -12.42
C PRO A 162 14.41 -42.01 -13.06
N HIS A 163 14.66 -42.12 -14.36
CA HIS A 163 14.56 -43.37 -15.09
C HIS A 163 15.69 -44.28 -14.60
N ASN A 164 15.36 -45.23 -13.73
CA ASN A 164 16.24 -46.32 -13.35
C ASN A 164 16.16 -47.38 -14.46
N THR A 165 17.29 -47.68 -15.11
CA THR A 165 17.46 -48.91 -15.90
C THR A 165 18.82 -49.49 -15.53
N ASP A 166 18.81 -50.33 -14.49
CA ASP A 166 19.66 -51.51 -14.48
C ASP A 166 19.00 -52.51 -15.44
N ASP A 167 19.67 -52.85 -16.54
CA ASP A 167 19.72 -54.26 -16.92
C ASP A 167 21.03 -54.61 -17.62
N SER A 168 21.50 -55.77 -17.22
CA SER A 168 22.78 -56.39 -17.46
C SER A 168 22.81 -57.06 -18.83
N SER A 169 24.01 -57.14 -19.44
CA SER A 169 24.59 -58.27 -20.20
C SER A 169 25.30 -57.90 -21.51
N ASP A 170 26.56 -58.33 -21.57
CA ASP A 170 27.30 -58.90 -22.71
C ASP A 170 27.07 -58.37 -24.14
N ILE A 171 28.16 -57.95 -24.81
CA ILE A 171 28.79 -58.67 -25.94
C ILE A 171 29.99 -57.86 -26.49
N MET A 172 31.13 -58.56 -26.59
CA MET A 172 32.41 -58.32 -27.31
C MET A 172 33.45 -57.35 -26.74
#